data_AF-A0A945I5L1-F1
#
_entry.id   AF-A0A945I5L1-F1
#
_cell.length_a   1.000
_cell.length_b   1.000
_cell.length_c   1.000
_cell.angle_alpha   90.00
_cell.angle_beta   90.00
_cell.angle_gamma   90.00
#
_symmetry.space_group_name_H-M   'P 1'
#
loop_
_entity.id
_entity.type
_entity.pdbx_description
1 polymer ?
#
loop_
_entity_poly.entity_id
_entity_poly.type
_entity_poly.pdbx_seq_one_letter_code
_entity_poly.pdbx_strand_id
1 'polypeptide(L)'
;MSGFLGVLKDQYHTHIERHHNLPFLRATMAACALVATADGKVSFSERVRIDQIIETLEALQVYDPHEAVNIFTDYCEAIFSSPRDGHPKVLSQLDVVKDNPETAALLIRICLAVAESNGKTSLVDQIE
;
A
#
# COMPACT_ATOMS: atom_id res chain seq x y z
N MET A 1 -23.45 -28.44 -9.26
CA MET A 1 -22.29 -29.30 -9.00
C MET A 1 -21.14 -28.81 -9.88
N SER A 2 -20.30 -27.90 -9.39
CA SER A 2 -19.06 -27.59 -10.09
C SER A 2 -18.19 -28.84 -10.03
N GLY A 3 -17.79 -29.36 -11.19
CA GLY A 3 -16.85 -30.47 -11.24
C GLY A 3 -15.50 -30.05 -10.68
N PHE A 4 -14.68 -31.02 -10.28
CA PHE A 4 -13.31 -30.81 -9.78
C PHE A 4 -12.48 -29.86 -10.67
N LEU A 5 -12.63 -29.95 -12.00
CA LEU A 5 -11.97 -29.06 -12.95
C LEU A 5 -12.47 -27.60 -12.90
N GLY A 6 -13.74 -27.37 -12.56
CA GLY A 6 -14.29 -26.03 -12.37
C GLY A 6 -13.70 -25.36 -11.13
N VAL A 7 -13.66 -26.08 -10.01
CA VAL A 7 -13.05 -25.59 -8.75
C VAL A 7 -11.56 -25.28 -8.95
N LEU A 8 -10.82 -26.15 -9.64
CA LEU A 8 -9.41 -25.91 -9.98
C LEU A 8 -9.22 -24.66 -10.85
N LYS A 9 -10.08 -24.47 -11.86
CA LYS A 9 -10.02 -23.29 -12.74
C LYS A 9 -10.26 -22.01 -11.95
N ASP A 10 -11.26 -21.99 -11.08
CA ASP A 10 -11.61 -20.82 -10.27
C ASP A 10 -10.48 -20.47 -9.29
N GLN A 11 -9.94 -21.47 -8.58
CA GLN A 11 -8.78 -21.29 -7.71
C GLN A 11 -7.57 -20.73 -8.47
N TYR A 12 -7.28 -21.28 -9.66
CA TYR A 12 -6.17 -20.81 -10.48
C TYR A 12 -6.35 -19.36 -10.93
N HIS A 13 -7.56 -18.95 -11.32
CA HIS A 13 -7.85 -17.56 -11.71
C HIS A 13 -7.64 -16.59 -10.54
N THR A 14 -8.18 -16.90 -9.36
CA THR A 14 -7.96 -16.10 -8.16
C THR A 14 -6.49 -15.98 -7.80
N HIS A 15 -5.72 -17.07 -7.92
CA HIS A 15 -4.28 -17.04 -7.68
C HIS A 15 -3.53 -16.17 -8.70
N ILE A 16 -3.92 -16.18 -9.98
CA ILE A 16 -3.31 -15.31 -11.00
C ILE A 16 -3.60 -13.84 -10.71
N GLU A 17 -4.85 -13.49 -10.44
CA GLU A 17 -5.25 -12.11 -10.12
C GLU A 17 -4.49 -11.61 -8.89
N ARG A 18 -4.38 -12.46 -7.85
CA ARG A 18 -3.58 -12.17 -6.66
C ARG A 18 -2.08 -12.11 -6.94
N HIS A 19 -1.52 -12.86 -7.88
CA HIS A 19 -0.10 -12.70 -8.22
C HIS A 19 0.15 -11.44 -9.04
N HIS A 20 -0.80 -11.07 -9.91
CA HIS A 20 -0.68 -9.91 -10.78
C HIS A 20 -0.66 -8.59 -10.01
N ASN A 21 -1.51 -8.45 -8.98
CA ASN A 21 -1.64 -7.20 -8.22
C ASN A 21 -0.65 -7.08 -7.04
N LEU A 22 0.16 -8.12 -6.76
CA LEU A 22 1.00 -8.19 -5.55
C LEU A 22 2.13 -7.13 -5.59
N PRO A 23 2.77 -6.87 -6.73
CA PRO A 23 3.72 -5.76 -6.84
C PRO A 23 3.08 -4.41 -6.52
N PHE A 24 1.83 -4.18 -6.95
CA PHE A 24 1.12 -2.94 -6.66
C PHE A 24 0.74 -2.82 -5.18
N LEU A 25 0.32 -3.91 -4.54
CA LEU A 25 0.09 -3.94 -3.09
C LEU A 25 1.36 -3.55 -2.33
N ARG A 26 2.50 -4.17 -2.67
CA ARG A 26 3.80 -3.86 -2.04
C ARG A 26 4.21 -2.42 -2.25
N ALA A 27 4.06 -1.90 -3.47
CA ALA A 27 4.35 -0.49 -3.78
C ALA A 27 3.46 0.45 -2.95
N THR A 28 2.18 0.13 -2.80
CA THR A 28 1.23 0.91 -2.01
C THR A 28 1.61 0.94 -0.53
N MET A 29 1.87 -0.23 0.06
CA MET A 29 2.29 -0.32 1.46
C MET A 29 3.65 0.34 1.71
N ALA A 30 4.58 0.23 0.75
CA ALA A 30 5.87 0.90 0.80
C ALA A 30 5.73 2.43 0.77
N ALA A 31 4.89 2.96 -0.13
CA ALA A 31 4.62 4.39 -0.23
C ALA A 31 3.98 4.94 1.07
N CYS A 32 2.98 4.22 1.61
CA CYS A 32 2.37 4.55 2.90
C CYS A 32 3.39 4.52 4.04
N ALA A 33 4.27 3.52 4.10
CA ALA A 33 5.29 3.41 5.13
C ALA A 33 6.28 4.58 5.08
N LEU A 34 6.71 5.02 3.89
CA LEU A 34 7.59 6.19 3.75
C LEU A 34 6.93 7.47 4.28
N VAL A 35 5.63 7.65 4.04
CA VAL A 35 4.87 8.82 4.54
C VAL A 35 4.69 8.73 6.05
N ALA A 36 4.18 7.61 6.55
CA ALA A 36 3.81 7.44 7.95
C ALA A 36 5.02 7.38 8.92
N THR A 37 6.22 7.13 8.41
CA THR A 37 7.45 7.13 9.21
C THR A 37 8.17 8.48 9.20
N ALA A 38 7.69 9.45 8.41
CA ALA A 38 8.39 10.73 8.19
C ALA A 38 8.55 11.58 9.45
N ASP A 39 7.59 11.52 10.38
CA ASP A 39 7.64 12.23 11.67
C ASP A 39 8.29 11.40 12.80
N GLY A 40 8.78 10.20 12.48
CA GLY A 40 9.40 9.27 13.42
C GLY A 40 8.41 8.38 14.17
N LYS A 41 7.10 8.46 13.91
CA LYS A 41 6.10 7.57 14.54
C LYS A 41 4.85 7.39 13.68
N VAL A 42 4.38 6.15 13.55
CA VAL A 42 3.08 5.92 12.89
C VAL A 42 1.93 6.25 13.84
N SER A 43 1.10 7.22 13.48
CA SER A 43 -0.08 7.59 14.26
C SER A 43 -1.24 6.59 14.09
N PHE A 44 -2.20 6.63 15.01
CA PHE A 44 -3.40 5.78 14.92
C PHE A 44 -4.28 6.17 13.71
N SER A 45 -4.41 7.47 13.42
CA SER A 45 -5.23 7.94 12.30
C SER A 45 -4.67 7.52 10.95
N GLU A 46 -3.35 7.50 10.79
CA GLU A 46 -2.69 7.00 9.57
C GLU A 46 -2.95 5.51 9.38
N ARG A 47 -2.88 4.70 10.44
CA ARG A 47 -3.21 3.26 10.37
C ARG A 47 -4.66 3.05 9.94
N VAL A 48 -5.61 3.73 10.57
CA VAL A 48 -7.03 3.65 10.21
C VAL A 48 -7.26 4.07 8.76
N ARG A 49 -6.56 5.10 8.27
CA ARG A 49 -6.66 5.50 6.86
C ARG A 49 -6.15 4.40 5.93
N ILE A 50 -5.01 3.79 6.25
CA ILE A 50 -4.44 2.70 5.45
C ILE A 50 -5.41 1.51 5.39
N ASP A 51 -6.01 1.13 6.53
CA ASP A 51 -7.03 0.06 6.58
C ASP A 51 -8.20 0.39 5.65
N GLN A 52 -8.72 1.62 5.71
CA GLN A 52 -9.79 2.08 4.81
C GLN A 52 -9.39 2.04 3.32
N ILE A 53 -8.15 2.40 3.00
CA ILE A 53 -7.64 2.38 1.61
C ILE A 53 -7.59 0.94 1.08
N ILE A 54 -7.15 -0.01 1.90
CA ILE A 54 -7.10 -1.44 1.54
C ILE A 54 -8.52 -1.99 1.32
N GLU A 55 -9.46 -1.63 2.17
CA GLU A 55 -10.86 -2.07 2.08
C GLU A 55 -11.61 -1.44 0.91
N THR A 56 -11.20 -0.26 0.42
CA THR A 56 -11.93 0.48 -0.62
C THR A 56 -11.41 0.26 -2.04
N LEU A 57 -10.10 0.03 -2.21
CA LEU A 57 -9.52 -0.18 -3.53
C LEU A 57 -9.77 -1.62 -4.00
N GLU A 58 -10.64 -1.80 -5.01
CA GLU A 58 -10.95 -3.12 -5.60
C GLU A 58 -9.70 -3.92 -6.01
N ALA A 59 -8.69 -3.23 -6.54
CA ALA A 59 -7.41 -3.84 -6.92
C ALA A 59 -6.64 -4.47 -5.72
N LEU A 60 -6.92 -4.00 -4.50
CA LEU A 60 -6.33 -4.47 -3.25
C LEU A 60 -7.26 -5.42 -2.48
N GLN A 61 -8.57 -5.43 -2.74
CA GLN A 61 -9.54 -6.32 -2.09
C GLN A 61 -9.31 -7.81 -2.38
N VAL A 62 -8.51 -8.15 -3.41
CA VAL A 62 -8.09 -9.53 -3.70
C VAL A 62 -7.14 -10.09 -2.64
N TYR A 63 -6.56 -9.22 -1.80
CA TYR A 63 -5.67 -9.60 -0.69
C TYR A 63 -6.40 -9.63 0.64
N ASP A 64 -5.86 -10.43 1.57
CA ASP A 64 -6.26 -10.34 2.96
C ASP A 64 -5.77 -8.98 3.52
N PRO A 65 -6.64 -8.14 4.08
CA PRO A 65 -6.23 -6.88 4.70
C PRO A 65 -5.12 -7.06 5.75
N HIS A 66 -5.09 -8.19 6.46
CA HIS A 66 -4.03 -8.51 7.40
C HIS A 66 -2.66 -8.68 6.70
N GLU A 67 -2.62 -9.23 5.50
CA GLU A 67 -1.39 -9.35 4.71
C GLU A 67 -0.84 -7.96 4.35
N ALA A 68 -1.71 -7.05 3.90
CA ALA A 68 -1.35 -5.68 3.57
C ALA A 68 -0.80 -4.93 4.80
N VAL A 69 -1.49 -5.02 5.94
CA VAL A 69 -1.07 -4.40 7.21
C VAL A 69 0.26 -4.95 7.70
N ASN A 70 0.51 -6.26 7.54
CA ASN A 70 1.80 -6.87 7.87
C ASN A 70 2.93 -6.31 7.00
N ILE A 71 2.74 -6.25 5.68
CA ILE A 71 3.73 -5.67 4.76
C ILE A 71 4.04 -4.21 5.13
N PHE A 72 3.01 -3.41 5.43
CA PHE A 72 3.19 -2.03 5.88
C PHE A 72 4.00 -1.95 7.18
N THR A 73 3.68 -2.80 8.15
CA THR A 73 4.37 -2.84 9.45
C THR A 73 5.83 -3.24 9.29
N ASP A 74 6.11 -4.26 8.48
CA ASP A 74 7.47 -4.70 8.16
C ASP A 74 8.31 -3.59 7.51
N TYR A 75 7.72 -2.79 6.63
CA TYR A 75 8.40 -1.64 6.03
C TYR A 75 8.64 -0.51 7.03
N CYS A 76 7.68 -0.23 7.91
CA CYS A 76 7.89 0.74 8.99
C CYS A 76 9.03 0.31 9.91
N GLU A 77 9.05 -0.97 10.31
CA GLU A 77 10.12 -1.54 11.13
C GLU A 77 11.48 -1.50 10.43
N ALA A 78 11.53 -1.80 9.12
CA ALA A 78 12.76 -1.70 8.34
C ALA A 78 13.31 -0.27 8.33
N ILE A 79 12.43 0.74 8.19
CA ILE A 79 12.83 2.15 8.21
C ILE A 79 13.29 2.56 9.62
N PHE A 80 12.56 2.20 10.67
CA PHE A 80 12.91 2.60 12.04
C PHE A 80 14.16 1.90 12.59
N SER A 81 14.39 0.63 12.22
CA SER A 81 15.53 -0.15 12.72
C SER A 81 16.86 0.29 12.11
N SER A 82 16.89 0.56 10.80
CA SER A 82 18.05 1.10 10.10
C SER A 82 17.57 2.00 8.96
N PRO A 83 17.44 3.32 9.15
CA PRO A 83 17.01 4.22 8.08
C PRO A 83 17.92 4.13 6.84
N ARG A 84 19.23 3.92 7.04
CA ARG A 84 20.21 3.81 5.94
C ARG A 84 19.92 2.63 5.01
N ASP A 85 19.49 1.50 5.55
CA ASP A 85 19.23 0.28 4.76
C ASP A 85 17.74 0.11 4.43
N GLY A 86 16.87 0.55 5.33
CA GLY A 86 15.42 0.48 5.24
C GLY A 86 14.86 1.35 4.13
N HIS A 87 15.28 2.61 4.02
CA HIS A 87 14.76 3.50 2.97
C HIS A 87 15.04 2.97 1.56
N PRO A 88 16.27 2.57 1.17
CA PRO A 88 16.52 1.98 -0.16
C PRO A 88 15.70 0.70 -0.41
N LYS A 89 15.58 -0.17 0.61
CA LYS A 89 14.79 -1.41 0.51
C LYS A 89 13.32 -1.11 0.21
N VAL A 90 12.72 -0.17 0.93
CA VAL A 90 11.31 0.21 0.75
C VAL A 90 11.11 0.97 -0.56
N LEU A 91 12.01 1.89 -0.92
CA LEU A 91 11.94 2.64 -2.18
C LEU A 91 11.99 1.75 -3.42
N SER A 92 12.79 0.68 -3.41
CA SER A 92 12.86 -0.27 -4.54
C SER A 92 11.53 -0.93 -4.87
N GLN A 93 10.57 -0.98 -3.94
CA GLN A 93 9.24 -1.53 -4.21
C GLN A 93 8.41 -0.62 -5.12
N LEU A 94 8.77 0.65 -5.25
CA LEU A 94 8.09 1.63 -6.10
C LEU A 94 8.54 1.55 -7.57
N ASP A 95 9.60 0.81 -7.89
CA ASP A 95 10.11 0.70 -9.27
C ASP A 95 9.04 0.13 -10.22
N VAL A 96 8.11 -0.67 -9.70
CA VAL A 96 7.04 -1.32 -10.46
C VAL A 96 6.01 -0.34 -11.05
N VAL A 97 5.94 0.89 -10.52
CA VAL A 97 5.04 1.94 -11.02
C VAL A 97 5.75 3.03 -11.81
N LYS A 98 7.08 2.97 -11.91
CA LYS A 98 7.91 4.03 -12.50
C LYS A 98 7.51 4.37 -13.94
N ASP A 99 7.20 3.35 -14.73
CA ASP A 99 6.85 3.49 -16.14
C ASP A 99 5.32 3.56 -16.37
N ASN A 100 4.52 3.67 -15.29
CA ASN A 100 3.08 3.81 -15.34
C ASN A 100 2.62 5.08 -14.60
N PRO A 101 2.47 6.22 -15.32
CA PRO A 101 2.15 7.50 -14.71
C PRO A 101 0.76 7.53 -14.04
N GLU A 102 -0.21 6.77 -14.55
CA GLU A 102 -1.55 6.70 -13.96
C GLU A 102 -1.51 6.00 -12.60
N THR A 103 -0.82 4.87 -12.51
CA THR A 103 -0.63 4.14 -11.26
C THR A 103 0.24 4.93 -10.28
N ALA A 104 1.28 5.62 -10.75
CA ALA A 104 2.08 6.51 -9.91
C ALA A 104 1.26 7.68 -9.35
N ALA A 105 0.40 8.29 -10.16
CA ALA A 105 -0.51 9.36 -9.71
C ALA A 105 -1.51 8.84 -8.66
N LEU A 106 -2.01 7.62 -8.81
CA LEU A 106 -2.86 6.98 -7.79
C LEU A 106 -2.11 6.80 -6.47
N LEU A 107 -0.86 6.30 -6.50
CA LEU A 107 -0.04 6.16 -5.29
C LEU A 107 0.18 7.49 -4.58
N ILE A 108 0.44 8.57 -5.32
CA ILE A 108 0.59 9.91 -4.73
C ILE A 108 -0.70 10.34 -4.02
N ARG A 109 -1.87 10.08 -4.62
CA ARG A 109 -3.17 10.39 -3.98
C ARG A 109 -3.41 9.56 -2.72
N ILE A 110 -3.00 8.30 -2.72
CA ILE A 110 -3.03 7.43 -1.54
C ILE A 110 -2.15 8.01 -0.42
N CYS A 111 -0.91 8.38 -0.74
CA CYS A 111 0.00 9.04 0.20
C CYS A 111 -0.58 10.30 0.82
N LEU A 112 -1.21 11.15 -0.01
CA LEU A 112 -1.87 12.37 0.43
C LEU A 112 -3.02 12.06 1.41
N ALA A 113 -3.87 11.10 1.09
CA ALA A 113 -4.95 10.68 1.98
C ALA A 113 -4.44 10.21 3.35
N VAL A 114 -3.32 9.47 3.39
CA VAL A 114 -2.66 9.06 4.64
C VAL A 114 -2.12 10.28 5.40
N ALA A 115 -1.41 11.19 4.74
CA ALA A 115 -0.84 12.38 5.38
C ALA A 115 -1.91 13.31 6.00
N GLU A 116 -3.05 13.47 5.33
CA GLU A 116 -4.18 14.30 5.83
C GLU A 116 -4.81 13.75 7.12
N SER A 117 -4.73 12.43 7.35
CA SER A 117 -5.30 11.81 8.54
C SER A 117 -4.65 12.28 9.85
N ASN A 118 -3.45 12.86 9.78
CA ASN A 118 -2.74 13.43 10.92
C ASN A 118 -3.24 14.85 11.29
N GLY A 119 -4.33 15.33 10.67
CA GLY A 119 -5.10 16.51 11.09
C GLY A 119 -4.36 17.86 11.00
N LYS A 120 -3.18 17.90 10.37
CA LYS A 120 -2.34 19.12 10.26
C LYS A 120 -2.32 19.76 8.88
N THR A 121 -2.93 19.16 7.87
CA THR A 121 -2.86 19.71 6.50
C THR A 121 -4.26 19.76 5.91
N SER A 122 -4.88 20.94 6.03
CA SER A 122 -5.98 21.30 5.14
C SER A 122 -5.39 21.47 3.74
N LEU A 123 -5.90 20.74 2.75
CA LEU A 123 -5.56 20.93 1.33
C LEU A 123 -5.78 22.37 0.84
N VAL A 124 -6.58 23.16 1.56
CA VAL A 124 -6.82 24.58 1.28
C VAL A 124 -5.53 25.41 1.42
N ASP A 125 -4.58 24.97 2.24
CA ASP A 125 -3.37 25.76 2.56
C ASP A 125 -2.22 25.56 1.55
N GLN A 126 -2.38 24.73 0.51
CA GLN A 126 -1.32 24.46 -0.49
C GLN A 126 -1.63 24.99 -1.91
N ILE A 127 -2.74 25.73 -2.08
CA ILE A 127 -3.15 26.32 -3.39
C ILE A 127 -3.14 27.87 -3.35
N GLU A 128 -2.49 28.49 -2.36
CA GLU A 128 -2.15 29.93 -2.42
C GLU A 128 -0.67 30.16 -2.75
#